data_AF-A0A378QPC2-F1
#
_entry.id   AF-A0A378QPC2-F1
#
_cell.length_a   1.000
_cell.length_b   1.000
_cell.length_c   1.000
_cell.angle_alpha   90.00
_cell.angle_beta   90.00
_cell.angle_gamma   90.00
#
_symmetry.space_group_name_H-M   'P 1'
#
loop_
_entity.id
_entity.type
_entity.pdbx_description
1 polymer ?
#
loop_
_entity_poly.entity_id
_entity_poly.type
_entity_poly.pdbx_seq_one_letter_code
_entity_poly.pdbx_strand_id
1 'polypeptide(L)'
;MALKILLAGFSGPSAGALTLLLQRNYPDVEYLVLERCFSDDLRLTLPTLGRSADDVFAAIVNLDGVGMSLFNDQHIKNLVDFLDFRASLLLTRSNIRQWQNADFLPHATSFFLSTPYTKQDMEAVLSQLVSTATRLQENPADTAKNRALIRTKAVGHLDDNDNTPSSTTQSHSEDGEFVQSVISTYFSGVCPNNIMYKLIEIFSQEHPFKVAVGNQTVYVYPKKSIALVQSLERLLDYFSVAGNCQVLKTNITNTALSDSEFDRVLQNIKSQGYRRYSLNSFLWQIYSVILPARINVPRNTLKLKIRYMLNFSGMKDIPEYVHAVVSSCLVVPKNLDQLDMVFGELTQKNPSILHRIFLLSILSGSADIDVLKRSFYTENPLDKILSEEEIKLVSEPEPMPELTPNKGVAQAAKTGFFKRLLSKLSF
;
A
#
# COMPACT_ATOMS: atom_id res chain seq x y z
N MET A 1 37.72 7.95 0.81
CA MET A 1 36.38 8.54 0.63
C MET A 1 35.43 7.80 1.56
N ALA A 2 34.52 8.50 2.25
CA ALA A 2 33.49 7.82 3.01
C ALA A 2 32.59 7.00 2.07
N LEU A 3 32.14 5.83 2.52
CA LEU A 3 31.16 5.05 1.75
C LEU A 3 29.85 5.82 1.71
N LYS A 4 29.21 5.88 0.53
CA LYS A 4 27.90 6.51 0.37
C LYS A 4 26.83 5.47 0.06
N ILE A 5 25.70 5.56 0.76
CA ILE A 5 24.51 4.73 0.54
C ILE A 5 23.34 5.60 0.10
N LEU A 6 22.70 5.20 -0.98
CA LEU A 6 21.54 5.86 -1.53
C LEU A 6 20.25 5.25 -0.98
N LEU A 7 19.30 6.10 -0.59
CA LEU A 7 17.99 5.71 -0.07
C LEU A 7 16.90 6.21 -1.04
N ALA A 8 16.17 5.31 -1.67
CA ALA A 8 15.10 5.66 -2.62
C ALA A 8 13.76 5.05 -2.24
N GLY A 9 12.68 5.81 -2.46
CA GLY A 9 11.31 5.34 -2.21
C GLY A 9 10.85 5.48 -0.77
N PHE A 10 11.59 6.11 0.12
CA PHE A 10 11.16 6.32 1.51
C PHE A 10 10.40 7.65 1.66
N SER A 11 9.38 7.69 2.52
CA SER A 11 8.81 8.97 2.95
C SER A 11 9.82 9.69 3.86
N GLY A 12 9.71 11.01 4.03
CA GLY A 12 10.60 11.77 4.92
C GLY A 12 10.80 11.13 6.31
N PRO A 13 9.71 10.79 7.03
CA PRO A 13 9.83 10.11 8.33
C PRO A 13 10.49 8.73 8.25
N SER A 14 10.17 7.92 7.24
CA SER A 14 10.77 6.59 7.08
C SER A 14 12.26 6.65 6.71
N ALA A 15 12.63 7.61 5.86
CA ALA A 15 14.02 7.88 5.53
C ALA A 15 14.78 8.31 6.78
N GLY A 16 14.25 9.26 7.55
CA GLY A 16 14.86 9.71 8.80
C GLY A 16 15.07 8.59 9.81
N ALA A 17 14.07 7.73 10.03
CA ALA A 17 14.20 6.58 10.93
C ALA A 17 15.28 5.58 10.47
N LEU A 18 15.34 5.30 9.15
CA LEU A 18 16.34 4.40 8.59
C LEU A 18 17.75 5.02 8.65
N THR A 19 17.89 6.31 8.34
CA THR A 19 19.14 7.05 8.46
C THR A 19 19.65 7.06 9.89
N LEU A 20 18.79 7.27 10.90
CA LEU A 20 19.19 7.21 12.31
C LEU A 20 19.69 5.82 12.71
N LEU A 21 19.02 4.76 12.26
CA LEU A 21 19.45 3.37 12.50
C LEU A 21 20.82 3.11 11.86
N LEU A 22 21.00 3.57 10.62
CA LEU A 22 22.24 3.41 9.87
C LEU A 22 23.39 4.21 10.50
N GLN A 23 23.18 5.49 10.83
CA GLN A 23 24.18 6.34 11.49
C GLN A 23 24.64 5.78 12.84
N ARG A 24 23.73 5.14 13.59
CA ARG A 24 24.07 4.50 14.86
C ARG A 24 25.01 3.31 14.70
N ASN A 25 24.84 2.53 13.64
CA ASN A 25 25.59 1.29 13.41
C ASN A 25 26.80 1.49 12.49
N TYR A 26 26.78 2.51 11.64
CA TYR A 26 27.79 2.84 10.63
C TYR A 26 27.98 4.37 10.57
N PRO A 27 28.70 4.95 11.56
CA PRO A 27 28.86 6.41 11.67
C PRO A 27 29.70 7.03 10.55
N ASP A 28 30.60 6.25 9.93
CA ASP A 28 31.52 6.70 8.88
C ASP A 28 30.93 6.56 7.46
N VAL A 29 29.63 6.28 7.35
CA VAL A 29 28.90 6.14 6.08
C VAL A 29 28.01 7.36 5.87
N GLU A 30 28.06 7.90 4.66
CA GLU A 30 27.19 9.00 4.23
C GLU A 30 25.90 8.46 3.59
N TYR A 31 24.78 9.16 3.81
CA TYR A 31 23.46 8.73 3.34
C TYR A 31 22.85 9.78 2.43
N LEU A 32 22.62 9.40 1.17
CA LEU A 32 21.95 10.23 0.19
C LEU A 32 20.47 9.80 0.08
N VAL A 33 19.58 10.59 0.68
CA VAL A 33 18.13 10.37 0.55
C VAL A 33 17.64 11.02 -0.74
N LEU A 34 17.10 10.20 -1.65
CA LEU A 34 16.35 10.70 -2.80
C LEU A 34 14.90 10.89 -2.38
N GLU A 35 14.40 12.10 -2.57
CA GLU A 35 12.98 12.36 -2.41
C GLU A 35 12.16 11.49 -3.37
N ARG A 36 10.95 11.11 -2.94
CA ARG A 36 10.04 10.37 -3.79
C ARG A 36 9.69 11.23 -4.99
N CYS A 37 10.03 10.72 -6.17
CA CYS A 37 9.63 11.32 -7.42
C CYS A 37 8.29 10.75 -7.86
N PHE A 38 7.53 11.61 -8.52
CA PHE A 38 6.33 11.23 -9.22
C PHE A 38 6.57 11.44 -10.71
N SER A 39 6.13 10.49 -11.54
CA SER A 39 6.09 10.71 -12.98
C SER A 39 5.08 11.82 -13.31
N ASP A 40 5.05 12.29 -14.57
CA ASP A 40 4.00 13.19 -15.09
C ASP A 40 2.58 12.66 -14.82
N ASP A 41 2.54 11.35 -14.63
CA ASP A 41 1.43 10.49 -14.32
C ASP A 41 1.11 10.38 -12.81
N LEU A 42 1.74 11.21 -11.96
CA LEU A 42 1.57 11.21 -10.49
C LEU A 42 1.70 9.83 -9.83
N ARG A 43 2.35 8.89 -10.51
CA ARG A 43 2.71 7.60 -9.95
C ARG A 43 4.08 7.75 -9.33
N LEU A 44 4.28 7.10 -8.19
CA LEU A 44 5.63 6.92 -7.67
C LEU A 44 6.48 6.34 -8.79
N THR A 45 7.64 6.93 -8.97
CA THR A 45 8.59 6.50 -9.97
C THR A 45 9.97 6.49 -9.36
N LEU A 46 10.87 5.77 -10.01
CA LEU A 46 12.25 5.75 -9.63
C LEU A 46 12.82 7.18 -9.77
N PRO A 47 13.42 7.76 -8.73
CA PRO A 47 14.00 9.10 -8.83
C PRO A 47 15.15 9.13 -9.84
N THR A 48 15.31 10.28 -10.50
CA THR A 48 16.45 10.48 -11.40
C THR A 48 17.73 10.71 -10.58
N LEU A 49 18.81 10.03 -10.96
CA LEU A 49 20.10 10.20 -10.29
C LEU A 49 20.78 11.49 -10.76
N GLY A 50 21.14 12.36 -9.82
CA GLY A 50 22.01 13.51 -10.07
C GLY A 50 23.49 13.14 -9.93
N ARG A 51 24.39 14.09 -10.23
CA ARG A 51 25.86 13.90 -10.13
C ARG A 51 26.35 13.49 -8.74
N SER A 52 25.60 13.82 -7.69
CA SER A 52 25.90 13.42 -6.32
C SER A 52 25.75 11.92 -6.07
N ALA A 53 25.16 11.18 -7.01
CA ALA A 53 24.98 9.73 -6.93
C ALA A 53 26.10 8.93 -7.63
N ASP A 54 27.00 9.59 -8.39
CA ASP A 54 28.01 8.92 -9.23
C ASP A 54 29.03 8.12 -8.41
N ASP A 55 29.32 8.57 -7.18
CA ASP A 55 30.26 7.92 -6.24
C ASP A 55 29.56 7.10 -5.14
N VAL A 56 28.28 6.78 -5.32
CA VAL A 56 27.49 5.93 -4.41
C VAL A 56 27.65 4.47 -4.80
N PHE A 57 28.08 3.62 -3.86
CA PHE A 57 28.36 2.19 -4.07
C PHE A 57 27.27 1.25 -3.54
N ALA A 58 26.30 1.76 -2.78
CA ALA A 58 25.15 0.98 -2.31
C ALA A 58 23.82 1.72 -2.50
N ALA A 59 22.74 0.98 -2.73
CA ALA A 59 21.39 1.52 -2.84
C ALA A 59 20.39 0.68 -2.03
N ILE A 60 19.58 1.33 -1.20
CA ILE A 60 18.41 0.75 -0.56
C ILE A 60 17.18 1.32 -1.25
N VAL A 61 16.38 0.45 -1.86
CA VAL A 61 15.22 0.85 -2.65
C VAL A 61 13.97 0.25 -2.04
N ASN A 62 13.07 1.11 -1.58
CA ASN A 62 11.71 0.71 -1.25
C ASN A 62 10.88 0.66 -2.54
N LEU A 63 10.64 -0.56 -3.02
CA LEU A 63 9.95 -0.85 -4.28
C LEU A 63 8.53 -0.28 -4.32
N ASP A 64 7.77 -0.38 -3.22
CA ASP A 64 6.46 0.30 -3.10
C ASP A 64 6.59 1.82 -3.30
N GLY A 65 7.65 2.37 -2.70
CA GLY A 65 7.96 3.78 -2.65
C GLY A 65 8.40 4.41 -3.97
N VAL A 66 8.73 3.59 -4.95
CA VAL A 66 9.13 3.99 -6.31
C VAL A 66 8.16 3.46 -7.38
N GLY A 67 6.97 3.01 -6.96
CA GLY A 67 5.91 2.56 -7.85
C GLY A 67 6.08 1.15 -8.42
N MET A 68 6.97 0.35 -7.83
CA MET A 68 7.30 -1.02 -8.23
C MET A 68 6.79 -2.03 -7.19
N SER A 69 5.57 -1.85 -6.67
CA SER A 69 5.02 -2.75 -5.63
C SER A 69 4.81 -4.18 -6.12
N LEU A 70 4.52 -4.37 -7.41
CA LEU A 70 4.39 -5.67 -8.06
C LEU A 70 5.52 -5.87 -9.06
N PHE A 71 5.95 -7.12 -9.17
CA PHE A 71 6.92 -7.53 -10.18
C PHE A 71 6.33 -7.33 -11.59
N ASN A 72 7.12 -6.76 -12.50
CA ASN A 72 6.80 -6.53 -13.90
C ASN A 72 8.13 -6.39 -14.67
N ASP A 73 8.27 -7.05 -15.80
CA ASP A 73 9.51 -7.03 -16.61
C ASP A 73 9.87 -5.63 -17.09
N GLN A 74 8.88 -4.75 -17.31
CA GLN A 74 9.11 -3.35 -17.65
C GLN A 74 9.81 -2.57 -16.52
N HIS A 75 9.66 -3.01 -15.26
CA HIS A 75 10.35 -2.40 -14.11
C HIS A 75 11.82 -2.85 -14.03
N ILE A 76 12.17 -4.02 -14.57
CA ILE A 76 13.54 -4.57 -14.53
C ILE A 76 14.50 -3.59 -15.16
N LYS A 77 14.22 -3.10 -16.37
CA LYS A 77 15.10 -2.18 -17.09
C LYS A 77 15.41 -0.92 -16.28
N ASN A 78 14.37 -0.26 -15.77
CA ASN A 78 14.51 0.98 -15.00
C ASN A 78 15.30 0.76 -13.70
N LEU A 79 15.07 -0.37 -13.03
CA LEU A 79 15.76 -0.72 -11.79
C LEU A 79 17.22 -1.09 -12.06
N VAL A 80 17.50 -1.81 -13.14
CA VAL A 80 18.86 -2.18 -13.58
C VAL A 80 19.68 -0.93 -13.92
N ASP A 81 19.12 0.00 -14.68
CA ASP A 81 19.80 1.25 -15.04
C ASP A 81 20.11 2.11 -13.81
N PHE A 82 19.20 2.12 -12.84
CA PHE A 82 19.39 2.86 -11.59
C PHE A 82 20.40 2.23 -10.64
N LEU A 83 20.41 0.91 -10.54
CA LEU A 83 21.36 0.20 -9.69
C LEU A 83 22.76 0.20 -10.32
N ASP A 84 22.86 0.05 -11.64
CA ASP A 84 24.08 0.01 -12.47
C ASP A 84 25.13 -1.00 -11.96
N PHE A 85 25.96 -0.62 -10.98
CA PHE A 85 26.97 -1.48 -10.35
C PHE A 85 26.81 -1.60 -8.83
N ARG A 86 25.88 -0.88 -8.22
CA ARG A 86 25.77 -0.72 -6.77
C ARG A 86 25.35 -2.03 -6.11
N ALA A 87 25.88 -2.28 -4.91
CA ALA A 87 25.27 -3.27 -4.03
C ALA A 87 23.84 -2.80 -3.69
N SER A 88 22.86 -3.70 -3.73
CA SER A 88 21.46 -3.30 -3.65
C SER A 88 20.71 -4.01 -2.53
N LEU A 89 19.83 -3.30 -1.84
CA LEU A 89 18.82 -3.86 -0.96
C LEU A 89 17.44 -3.43 -1.45
N LEU A 90 16.66 -4.40 -1.92
CA LEU A 90 15.28 -4.18 -2.34
C LEU A 90 14.33 -4.50 -1.19
N LEU A 91 13.53 -3.50 -0.80
CA LEU A 91 12.50 -3.61 0.22
C LEU A 91 11.11 -3.58 -0.42
N THR A 92 10.20 -4.45 0.02
CA THR A 92 8.80 -4.41 -0.44
C THR A 92 7.84 -4.93 0.63
N ARG A 93 6.60 -4.47 0.60
CA ARG A 93 5.48 -5.03 1.37
C ARG A 93 4.81 -6.22 0.68
N SER A 94 5.08 -6.41 -0.60
CA SER A 94 4.54 -7.50 -1.41
C SER A 94 5.41 -8.76 -1.35
N ASN A 95 5.07 -9.80 -2.12
CA ASN A 95 5.86 -11.02 -2.15
C ASN A 95 7.22 -10.79 -2.82
N ILE A 96 8.27 -10.65 -2.01
CA ILE A 96 9.65 -10.44 -2.49
C ILE A 96 10.18 -11.65 -3.27
N ARG A 97 9.59 -12.86 -3.12
CA ARG A 97 10.03 -14.06 -3.83
C ARG A 97 9.89 -13.91 -5.35
N GLN A 98 8.92 -13.16 -5.85
CA GLN A 98 8.79 -12.91 -7.29
C GLN A 98 10.00 -12.13 -7.82
N TRP A 99 10.44 -11.11 -7.08
CA TRP A 99 11.64 -10.33 -7.40
C TRP A 99 12.93 -11.15 -7.28
N GLN A 100 13.02 -12.03 -6.28
CA GLN A 100 14.17 -12.92 -6.09
C GLN A 100 14.25 -14.01 -7.18
N ASN A 101 13.12 -14.66 -7.48
CA ASN A 101 13.05 -15.78 -8.43
C ASN A 101 13.24 -15.33 -9.88
N ALA A 102 12.98 -14.06 -10.19
CA ALA A 102 13.24 -13.50 -11.51
C ALA A 102 14.74 -13.46 -11.85
N ASP A 103 15.64 -13.59 -10.86
CA ASP A 103 17.10 -13.75 -11.06
C ASP A 103 17.75 -12.70 -12.01
N PHE A 104 17.17 -11.51 -12.07
CA PHE A 104 17.62 -10.40 -12.93
C PHE A 104 18.77 -9.58 -12.31
N LEU A 105 19.07 -9.79 -11.02
CA LEU A 105 20.20 -9.17 -10.31
C LEU A 105 21.14 -10.23 -9.73
N PRO A 106 22.45 -9.95 -9.61
CA PRO A 106 23.40 -10.90 -9.03
C PRO A 106 23.15 -11.06 -7.52
N HIS A 107 22.84 -12.27 -7.07
CA HIS A 107 22.63 -12.58 -5.65
C HIS A 107 23.82 -12.23 -4.74
N ALA A 108 25.04 -12.23 -5.27
CA ALA A 108 26.25 -11.88 -4.53
C ALA A 108 26.31 -10.39 -4.13
N THR A 109 25.50 -9.54 -4.74
CA THR A 109 25.50 -8.09 -4.53
C THR A 109 24.10 -7.50 -4.32
N SER A 110 23.08 -8.35 -4.31
CA SER A 110 21.67 -7.92 -4.27
C SER A 110 20.92 -8.68 -3.19
N PHE A 111 20.40 -7.93 -2.24
CA PHE A 111 19.69 -8.39 -1.07
C PHE A 111 18.24 -7.97 -1.14
N PHE A 112 17.39 -8.75 -0.50
CA PHE A 112 15.95 -8.66 -0.67
C PHE A 112 15.30 -8.89 0.68
N LEU A 113 14.43 -7.97 1.09
CA LEU A 113 13.75 -8.06 2.38
C LEU A 113 12.30 -7.61 2.24
N SER A 114 11.38 -8.49 2.63
CA SER A 114 9.94 -8.16 2.67
C SER A 114 9.53 -7.70 4.06
N THR A 115 8.70 -6.67 4.15
CA THR A 115 8.04 -6.31 5.40
C THR A 115 6.83 -7.20 5.68
N PRO A 116 6.56 -7.56 6.94
CA PRO A 116 7.29 -7.14 8.14
C PRO A 116 8.64 -7.87 8.27
N TYR A 117 9.68 -7.13 8.68
CA TYR A 117 11.00 -7.67 9.01
C TYR A 117 11.38 -7.27 10.43
N THR A 118 12.16 -8.10 11.12
CA THR A 118 12.65 -7.76 12.46
C THR A 118 13.84 -6.79 12.38
N LYS A 119 14.16 -6.17 13.51
CA LYS A 119 15.38 -5.37 13.63
C LYS A 119 16.63 -6.21 13.30
N GLN A 120 16.67 -7.46 13.73
CA GLN A 120 17.79 -8.36 13.49
C GLN A 120 17.94 -8.68 11.99
N ASP A 121 16.83 -8.93 11.28
CA ASP A 121 16.84 -9.17 9.83
C ASP A 121 17.40 -7.95 9.09
N MET A 122 16.93 -6.75 9.46
CA MET A 122 17.42 -5.50 8.86
C MET A 122 18.92 -5.30 9.14
N GLU A 123 19.37 -5.47 10.39
CA GLU A 123 20.79 -5.31 10.76
C GLU A 123 21.69 -6.32 10.05
N ALA A 124 21.26 -7.57 9.94
CA ALA A 124 22.01 -8.61 9.22
C ALA A 124 22.18 -8.26 7.74
N VAL A 125 21.09 -7.87 7.07
CA VAL A 125 21.12 -7.52 5.65
C VAL A 125 21.90 -6.22 5.41
N LEU A 126 21.79 -5.23 6.29
CA LEU A 126 22.58 -4.00 6.20
C LEU A 126 24.08 -4.26 6.35
N SER A 127 24.48 -5.18 7.23
CA SER A 127 25.89 -5.58 7.37
C SER A 127 26.44 -6.21 6.08
N GLN A 128 25.64 -7.07 5.43
CA GLN A 128 25.99 -7.65 4.13
C GLN A 128 26.05 -6.59 3.02
N LEU A 129 25.11 -5.64 3.01
CA LEU A 129 25.08 -4.55 2.05
C LEU A 129 26.33 -3.66 2.18
N VAL A 130 26.66 -3.23 3.40
CA VAL A 130 27.81 -2.36 3.67
C VAL A 130 29.11 -3.05 3.30
N SER A 131 29.34 -4.29 3.75
CA SER A 131 30.57 -5.04 3.43
C SER A 131 30.75 -5.25 1.92
N THR A 132 29.66 -5.54 1.21
CA THR A 132 29.67 -5.68 -0.25
C THR A 132 29.99 -4.36 -0.95
N ALA A 133 29.36 -3.26 -0.51
CA ALA A 133 29.58 -1.94 -1.09
C ALA A 133 31.01 -1.44 -0.85
N THR A 134 31.59 -1.67 0.34
CA THR A 134 32.99 -1.38 0.63
C THR A 134 33.93 -2.13 -0.32
N ARG A 135 33.71 -3.43 -0.54
CA ARG A 135 34.51 -4.22 -1.50
C ARG A 135 34.42 -3.64 -2.92
N LEU A 136 33.23 -3.26 -3.37
CA LEU A 136 33.05 -2.63 -4.69
C LEU A 136 33.76 -1.28 -4.79
N GLN A 137 33.76 -0.49 -3.70
CA GLN A 137 34.45 0.80 -3.62
C GLN A 137 35.97 0.65 -3.67
N GLU A 138 36.51 -0.35 -2.98
CA GLU A 138 37.96 -0.59 -2.92
C GLU A 138 38.52 -1.21 -4.21
N ASN A 139 37.69 -1.96 -4.96
CA ASN A 139 38.13 -2.68 -6.15
C ASN A 139 37.31 -2.31 -7.41
N PRO A 140 37.86 -1.44 -8.29
CA PRO A 140 37.23 -1.06 -9.55
C PRO A 140 36.93 -2.25 -10.48
N ALA A 141 37.73 -3.32 -10.42
CA ALA A 141 37.50 -4.51 -11.24
C ALA A 141 36.22 -5.26 -10.82
N ASP A 142 35.94 -5.32 -9.51
CA ASP A 142 34.71 -5.92 -8.99
C ASP A 142 33.49 -5.07 -9.35
N THR A 143 33.63 -3.74 -9.34
CA THR A 143 32.60 -2.81 -9.83
C THR A 143 32.28 -3.03 -11.30
N ALA A 144 33.29 -3.11 -12.17
CA ALA A 144 33.09 -3.37 -13.59
C ALA A 144 32.46 -4.75 -13.84
N LYS A 145 32.89 -5.78 -13.09
CA LYS A 145 32.32 -7.13 -13.15
C LYS A 145 30.85 -7.15 -12.71
N ASN A 146 30.51 -6.46 -11.62
CA ASN A 146 29.13 -6.41 -11.13
C ASN A 146 28.21 -5.69 -12.12
N ARG A 147 28.67 -4.58 -12.71
CA ARG A 147 27.95 -3.87 -13.78
C ARG A 147 27.65 -4.78 -14.97
N ALA A 148 28.65 -5.53 -15.42
CA ALA A 148 28.49 -6.48 -16.53
C ALA A 148 27.47 -7.58 -16.17
N LEU A 149 27.55 -8.15 -14.97
CA LEU A 149 26.61 -9.18 -14.51
C LEU A 149 25.17 -8.67 -14.43
N ILE A 150 24.96 -7.46 -13.88
CA ILE A 150 23.64 -6.82 -13.81
C ILE A 150 23.05 -6.65 -15.22
N ARG A 151 23.83 -6.15 -16.18
CA ARG A 151 23.36 -5.95 -17.57
C ARG A 151 23.06 -7.27 -18.28
N THR A 152 23.94 -8.27 -18.17
CA THR A 152 23.74 -9.56 -18.85
C THR A 152 22.51 -10.32 -18.34
N LYS A 153 22.27 -10.32 -17.01
CA LYS A 153 21.09 -10.97 -16.42
C LYS A 153 19.77 -10.29 -16.81
N ALA A 154 19.79 -8.98 -17.06
CA ALA A 154 18.61 -8.22 -17.47
C ALA A 154 18.20 -8.49 -18.93
N VAL A 155 19.16 -8.75 -19.84
CA VAL A 155 18.89 -8.94 -21.28
C VAL A 155 18.08 -10.22 -21.54
N GLY A 156 18.26 -11.29 -20.75
CA GLY A 156 17.51 -12.53 -20.91
C GLY A 156 16.00 -12.43 -20.67
N HIS A 157 15.51 -11.32 -20.11
CA HIS A 157 14.08 -11.06 -19.82
C HIS A 157 13.42 -10.07 -20.79
N LEU A 158 14.17 -9.44 -21.70
CA LEU A 158 13.65 -8.38 -22.57
C LEU A 158 13.18 -8.88 -23.95
N ASP A 159 13.37 -10.16 -24.28
CA ASP A 159 13.08 -10.74 -25.60
C ASP A 159 11.73 -11.51 -25.68
N ASP A 160 10.95 -11.59 -24.61
CA ASP A 160 9.83 -12.55 -24.47
C ASP A 160 8.40 -11.93 -24.54
N ASN A 161 8.18 -10.88 -25.35
CA ASN A 161 6.86 -10.26 -25.49
C ASN A 161 6.32 -10.36 -26.93
N ASP A 162 5.47 -11.37 -27.18
CA ASP A 162 4.58 -11.38 -28.34
C ASP A 162 3.09 -11.52 -27.95
N ASN A 163 2.34 -10.60 -28.53
CA ASN A 163 0.91 -10.30 -28.51
C ASN A 163 -0.10 -11.41 -28.15
N THR A 164 -1.10 -11.07 -27.35
CA THR A 164 -2.46 -11.63 -27.52
C THR A 164 -3.54 -10.60 -27.15
N PRO A 165 -4.47 -10.27 -28.06
CA PRO A 165 -5.59 -9.39 -27.76
C PRO A 165 -6.74 -10.20 -27.14
N SER A 166 -7.26 -9.76 -25.99
CA SER A 166 -8.46 -10.34 -25.36
C SER A 166 -9.68 -9.47 -25.62
N SER A 167 -10.72 -10.11 -26.14
CA SER A 167 -12.01 -9.57 -26.55
C SER A 167 -12.84 -9.06 -25.36
N THR A 168 -13.43 -7.89 -25.54
CA THR A 168 -14.40 -7.23 -24.66
C THR A 168 -15.71 -7.99 -24.52
N THR A 169 -16.04 -8.37 -23.28
CA THR A 169 -17.42 -8.53 -22.79
C THR A 169 -17.47 -7.83 -21.43
N GLN A 170 -18.47 -6.99 -21.18
CA GLN A 170 -18.66 -6.30 -19.90
C GLN A 170 -18.83 -7.34 -18.78
N SER A 171 -17.78 -7.59 -18.01
CA SER A 171 -17.86 -8.29 -16.73
C SER A 171 -18.13 -7.26 -15.62
N HIS A 172 -19.18 -7.48 -14.84
CA HIS A 172 -19.29 -6.90 -13.50
C HIS A 172 -18.15 -7.50 -12.66
N SER A 173 -17.36 -6.67 -11.98
CA SER A 173 -16.31 -7.21 -11.12
C SER A 173 -16.92 -7.77 -9.84
N GLU A 174 -16.56 -9.01 -9.50
CA GLU A 174 -16.99 -9.72 -8.27
C GLU A 174 -16.69 -8.90 -7.00
N ASP A 175 -15.64 -8.08 -7.03
CA ASP A 175 -15.25 -7.21 -5.92
C ASP A 175 -16.26 -6.07 -5.69
N GLY A 176 -16.90 -5.56 -6.73
CA GLY A 176 -17.95 -4.54 -6.61
C GLY A 176 -19.17 -5.07 -5.87
N GLU A 177 -19.66 -6.24 -6.28
CA GLU A 177 -20.81 -6.92 -5.65
C GLU A 177 -20.51 -7.30 -4.20
N PHE A 178 -19.28 -7.75 -3.92
CA PHE A 178 -18.84 -8.02 -2.57
C PHE A 178 -18.82 -6.75 -1.70
N VAL A 179 -18.26 -5.64 -2.19
CA VAL A 179 -18.26 -4.37 -1.43
C VAL A 179 -19.68 -3.89 -1.15
N GLN A 180 -20.60 -4.02 -2.09
CA GLN A 180 -22.02 -3.71 -1.86
C GLN A 180 -22.59 -4.60 -0.75
N SER A 181 -22.28 -5.90 -0.75
CA SER A 181 -22.71 -6.85 0.28
C SER A 181 -22.18 -6.50 1.67
N VAL A 182 -20.91 -6.11 1.80
CA VAL A 182 -20.32 -5.64 3.06
C VAL A 182 -21.07 -4.42 3.59
N ILE A 183 -21.38 -3.47 2.71
CA ILE A 183 -22.08 -2.23 3.09
C ILE A 183 -23.51 -2.54 3.50
N SER A 184 -24.22 -3.39 2.75
CA SER A 184 -25.59 -3.76 3.10
C SER A 184 -25.69 -4.53 4.42
N THR A 185 -24.67 -5.29 4.80
CA THR A 185 -24.67 -6.08 6.05
C THR A 185 -24.24 -5.24 7.25
N TYR A 186 -23.09 -4.57 7.16
CA TYR A 186 -22.48 -3.91 8.31
C TYR A 186 -22.72 -2.40 8.38
N PHE A 187 -23.17 -1.79 7.27
CA PHE A 187 -23.36 -0.34 7.12
C PHE A 187 -24.74 0.03 6.55
N SER A 188 -25.75 -0.82 6.74
CA SER A 188 -27.11 -0.70 6.17
C SER A 188 -27.79 0.65 6.43
N GLY A 189 -27.43 1.35 7.53
CA GLY A 189 -27.98 2.65 7.91
C GLY A 189 -27.26 3.88 7.35
N VAL A 190 -26.20 3.74 6.57
CA VAL A 190 -25.34 4.88 6.18
C VAL A 190 -25.93 5.73 5.05
N CYS A 191 -26.68 5.13 4.13
CA CYS A 191 -27.32 5.88 3.06
C CYS A 191 -28.61 5.17 2.60
N PRO A 192 -29.80 5.67 3.00
CA PRO A 192 -31.06 5.21 2.40
C PRO A 192 -31.20 5.66 0.94
N ASN A 193 -30.43 6.68 0.51
CA ASN A 193 -30.43 7.21 -0.84
C ASN A 193 -29.31 6.60 -1.70
N ASN A 194 -29.74 5.96 -2.78
CA ASN A 194 -29.05 4.96 -3.59
C ASN A 194 -27.98 5.54 -4.58
N ILE A 195 -27.25 6.59 -4.19
CA ILE A 195 -26.12 7.15 -4.99
C ILE A 195 -24.81 6.44 -4.71
N MET A 196 -24.55 6.05 -3.46
CA MET A 196 -23.34 5.31 -3.08
C MET A 196 -23.24 3.99 -3.86
N TYR A 197 -24.30 3.19 -3.88
CA TYR A 197 -24.33 1.92 -4.63
C TYR A 197 -24.16 2.13 -6.13
N LYS A 198 -24.77 3.18 -6.71
CA LYS A 198 -24.57 3.54 -8.13
C LYS A 198 -23.11 3.91 -8.41
N LEU A 199 -22.43 4.62 -7.50
CA LEU A 199 -21.02 4.93 -7.66
C LEU A 199 -20.15 3.69 -7.51
N ILE A 200 -20.45 2.79 -6.57
CA ILE A 200 -19.75 1.50 -6.46
C ILE A 200 -19.86 0.74 -7.77
N GLU A 201 -21.08 0.58 -8.31
CA GLU A 201 -21.31 -0.08 -9.60
C GLU A 201 -20.49 0.57 -10.74
N ILE A 202 -20.51 1.90 -10.85
CA ILE A 202 -19.73 2.62 -11.87
C ILE A 202 -18.23 2.39 -11.68
N PHE A 203 -17.70 2.53 -10.47
CA PHE A 203 -16.26 2.47 -10.22
C PHE A 203 -15.71 1.04 -10.13
N SER A 204 -16.57 0.03 -10.12
CA SER A 204 -16.21 -1.39 -10.17
C SER A 204 -15.96 -1.93 -11.58
N GLN A 205 -16.12 -1.12 -12.63
CA GLN A 205 -15.76 -1.52 -14.00
C GLN A 205 -14.25 -1.80 -14.12
N GLU A 206 -13.86 -2.70 -15.03
CA GLU A 206 -12.43 -3.00 -15.27
C GLU A 206 -11.82 -2.17 -16.40
N HIS A 207 -12.64 -1.80 -17.39
CA HIS A 207 -12.20 -1.04 -18.57
C HIS A 207 -12.19 0.47 -18.31
N PRO A 208 -11.49 1.27 -19.13
CA PRO A 208 -11.61 2.72 -19.07
C PRO A 208 -13.04 3.17 -19.34
N PHE A 209 -13.48 4.24 -18.67
CA PHE A 209 -14.81 4.81 -18.89
C PHE A 209 -14.81 6.32 -18.64
N LYS A 210 -15.81 6.99 -19.20
CA LYS A 210 -16.15 8.38 -18.86
C LYS A 210 -17.45 8.42 -18.07
N VAL A 211 -17.45 9.23 -17.02
CA VAL A 211 -18.62 9.57 -16.23
C VAL A 211 -18.91 11.05 -16.45
N ALA A 212 -20.07 11.36 -17.02
CA ALA A 212 -20.56 12.74 -17.03
C ALA A 212 -21.46 12.94 -15.80
N VAL A 213 -21.22 14.00 -15.06
CA VAL A 213 -21.91 14.40 -13.84
C VAL A 213 -22.33 15.86 -14.00
N GLY A 214 -23.57 16.10 -14.42
CA GLY A 214 -24.00 17.43 -14.86
C GLY A 214 -23.13 17.94 -16.01
N ASN A 215 -22.49 19.11 -15.82
CA ASN A 215 -21.58 19.69 -16.81
C ASN A 215 -20.10 19.29 -16.61
N GLN A 216 -19.82 18.37 -15.67
CA GLN A 216 -18.47 17.86 -15.44
C GLN A 216 -18.31 16.51 -16.10
N THR A 217 -17.14 16.26 -16.69
CA THR A 217 -16.77 14.93 -17.18
C THR A 217 -15.57 14.45 -16.39
N VAL A 218 -15.62 13.18 -16.01
CA VAL A 218 -14.55 12.46 -15.33
C VAL A 218 -14.17 11.28 -16.21
N TYR A 219 -12.88 11.11 -16.47
CA TYR A 219 -12.37 9.90 -17.11
C TYR A 219 -11.72 9.03 -16.07
N VAL A 220 -11.99 7.73 -16.09
CA VAL A 220 -11.46 6.79 -15.11
C VAL A 220 -10.81 5.63 -15.83
N TYR A 221 -9.63 5.24 -15.37
CA TYR A 221 -8.99 3.99 -15.76
C TYR A 221 -8.65 3.18 -14.51
N PRO A 222 -9.49 2.18 -14.18
CA PRO A 222 -9.35 1.32 -13.00
C PRO A 222 -8.03 0.53 -12.96
N LYS A 223 -7.67 -0.21 -14.02
CA LYS A 223 -6.39 -0.96 -14.07
C LYS A 223 -5.17 -0.06 -13.88
N LYS A 224 -5.24 1.17 -14.41
CA LYS A 224 -4.19 2.17 -14.23
C LYS A 224 -4.31 2.95 -12.89
N SER A 225 -5.39 2.78 -12.12
CA SER A 225 -5.71 3.54 -10.90
C SER A 225 -5.69 5.06 -11.09
N ILE A 226 -6.26 5.54 -12.21
CA ILE A 226 -6.27 6.96 -12.60
C ILE A 226 -7.70 7.49 -12.66
N ALA A 227 -7.88 8.73 -12.19
CA ALA A 227 -9.03 9.57 -12.53
C ALA A 227 -8.56 10.91 -13.11
N LEU A 228 -9.21 11.38 -14.18
CA LEU A 228 -8.97 12.69 -14.81
C LEU A 228 -10.20 13.56 -14.60
N VAL A 229 -10.02 14.74 -14.01
CA VAL A 229 -11.12 15.63 -13.60
C VAL A 229 -10.76 17.06 -13.93
N GLN A 230 -11.66 17.82 -14.55
CA GLN A 230 -11.41 19.25 -14.84
C GLN A 230 -11.43 20.10 -13.57
N SER A 231 -12.48 19.95 -12.76
CA SER A 231 -12.62 20.66 -11.50
C SER A 231 -13.10 19.71 -10.41
N LEU A 232 -12.17 19.28 -9.56
CA LEU A 232 -12.51 18.41 -8.43
C LEU A 232 -13.46 19.14 -7.45
N GLU A 233 -13.23 20.43 -7.19
CA GLU A 233 -14.07 21.22 -6.28
C GLU A 233 -15.54 21.24 -6.72
N ARG A 234 -15.80 21.59 -7.99
CA ARG A 234 -17.17 21.59 -8.53
C ARG A 234 -17.82 20.21 -8.52
N LEU A 235 -17.03 19.16 -8.72
CA LEU A 235 -17.52 17.79 -8.66
C LEU A 235 -17.88 17.38 -7.22
N LEU A 236 -17.06 17.77 -6.24
CA LEU A 236 -17.34 17.53 -4.82
C LEU A 236 -18.57 18.31 -4.36
N ASP A 237 -18.75 19.56 -4.80
CA ASP A 237 -19.95 20.36 -4.54
C ASP A 237 -21.20 19.65 -5.09
N TYR A 238 -21.13 19.15 -6.32
CA TYR A 238 -22.22 18.37 -6.91
C TYR A 238 -22.56 17.13 -6.07
N PHE A 239 -21.56 16.34 -5.67
CA PHE A 239 -21.78 15.13 -4.88
C PHE A 239 -22.28 15.42 -3.47
N SER A 240 -21.87 16.53 -2.86
CA SER A 240 -22.40 17.00 -1.58
C SER A 240 -23.91 17.29 -1.66
N VAL A 241 -24.37 17.92 -2.75
CA VAL A 241 -25.80 18.17 -2.97
C VAL A 241 -26.55 16.89 -3.38
N ALA A 242 -25.97 16.08 -4.26
CA ALA A 242 -26.58 14.85 -4.78
C ALA A 242 -26.72 13.75 -3.70
N GLY A 243 -25.83 13.71 -2.70
CA GLY A 243 -25.98 12.85 -1.53
C GLY A 243 -27.28 13.11 -0.74
N ASN A 244 -27.80 14.33 -0.83
CA ASN A 244 -28.99 14.77 -0.08
C ASN A 244 -30.25 14.92 -0.96
N CYS A 245 -30.14 14.83 -2.29
CA CYS A 245 -31.25 15.10 -3.22
C CYS A 245 -31.43 13.98 -4.27
N GLN A 246 -32.57 13.27 -4.23
CA GLN A 246 -32.85 12.14 -5.13
C GLN A 246 -32.98 12.53 -6.61
N VAL A 247 -33.35 13.78 -6.92
CA VAL A 247 -33.60 14.26 -8.29
C VAL A 247 -32.32 14.33 -9.13
N LEU A 248 -31.15 14.52 -8.49
CA LEU A 248 -29.85 14.63 -9.18
C LEU A 248 -29.24 13.27 -9.60
N LYS A 249 -29.92 12.15 -9.31
CA LYS A 249 -29.48 10.78 -9.66
C LYS A 249 -29.48 10.52 -11.18
N THR A 250 -30.33 11.23 -11.92
CA THR A 250 -30.53 11.08 -13.37
C THR A 250 -29.43 11.72 -14.23
N ASN A 251 -28.60 12.59 -13.65
CA ASN A 251 -27.57 13.34 -14.39
C ASN A 251 -26.17 12.69 -14.36
N ILE A 252 -26.08 11.42 -13.92
CA ILE A 252 -24.85 10.63 -13.98
C ILE A 252 -24.98 9.63 -15.13
N THR A 253 -24.26 9.88 -16.22
CA THR A 253 -24.14 8.97 -17.35
C THR A 253 -22.76 8.36 -17.39
N ASN A 254 -22.70 7.04 -17.52
CA ASN A 254 -21.47 6.29 -17.69
C ASN A 254 -21.35 5.82 -19.15
N THR A 255 -20.16 5.91 -19.74
CA THR A 255 -19.88 5.43 -21.08
C THR A 255 -18.53 4.74 -21.08
N ALA A 256 -18.50 3.48 -21.50
CA ALA A 256 -17.25 2.75 -21.68
C ALA A 256 -16.37 3.43 -22.74
N LEU A 257 -15.05 3.33 -22.56
CA LEU A 257 -14.04 3.84 -23.48
C LEU A 257 -13.06 2.72 -23.81
N SER A 258 -12.51 2.76 -25.01
CA SER A 258 -11.34 1.96 -25.35
C SER A 258 -10.08 2.52 -24.69
N ASP A 259 -9.06 1.66 -24.52
CA ASP A 259 -7.74 2.07 -24.02
C ASP A 259 -7.14 3.20 -24.87
N SER A 260 -7.30 3.11 -26.20
CA SER A 260 -6.80 4.11 -27.13
C SER A 260 -7.48 5.48 -26.97
N GLU A 261 -8.78 5.51 -26.68
CA GLU A 261 -9.51 6.76 -26.43
C GLU A 261 -9.09 7.40 -25.11
N PHE A 262 -8.93 6.59 -24.06
CA PHE A 262 -8.44 7.08 -22.78
C PHE A 262 -7.02 7.65 -22.90
N ASP A 263 -6.13 6.96 -23.60
CA ASP A 263 -4.75 7.41 -23.78
C ASP A 263 -4.67 8.72 -24.60
N ARG A 264 -5.56 8.92 -25.57
CA ARG A 264 -5.70 10.22 -26.28
C ARG A 264 -6.13 11.36 -25.36
N VAL A 265 -7.05 11.11 -24.43
CA VAL A 265 -7.46 12.11 -23.43
C VAL A 265 -6.32 12.39 -22.46
N LEU A 266 -5.60 11.35 -22.02
CA LEU A 266 -4.46 11.47 -21.12
C LEU A 266 -3.31 12.29 -21.76
N GLN A 267 -2.98 12.06 -23.02
CA GLN A 267 -1.97 12.84 -23.75
C GLN A 267 -2.34 14.33 -23.85
N ASN A 268 -3.63 14.64 -23.96
CA ASN A 268 -4.13 16.00 -24.12
C ASN A 268 -4.60 16.65 -22.80
N ILE A 269 -4.30 16.04 -21.66
CA ILE A 269 -4.83 16.41 -20.33
C ILE A 269 -4.67 17.91 -20.01
N LYS A 270 -3.48 18.49 -20.28
CA LYS A 270 -3.16 19.90 -20.02
C LYS A 270 -3.97 20.84 -20.93
N SER A 271 -4.10 20.50 -22.21
CA SER A 271 -4.82 21.32 -23.20
C SER A 271 -6.33 21.35 -22.93
N GLN A 272 -6.86 20.30 -22.33
CA GLN A 272 -8.29 20.14 -22.04
C GLN A 272 -8.67 20.56 -20.60
N GLY A 273 -7.72 21.10 -19.83
CA GLY A 273 -7.94 21.59 -18.47
C GLY A 273 -8.22 20.49 -17.44
N TYR A 274 -7.92 19.23 -17.75
CA TYR A 274 -8.06 18.13 -16.80
C TYR A 274 -6.86 18.08 -15.85
N ARG A 275 -7.11 17.64 -14.63
CA ARG A 275 -6.10 17.28 -13.63
C ARG A 275 -6.17 15.79 -13.36
N ARG A 276 -5.01 15.21 -13.14
CA ARG A 276 -4.87 13.79 -12.82
C ARG A 276 -4.93 13.59 -11.31
N TYR A 277 -5.62 12.54 -10.90
CA TYR A 277 -5.70 12.08 -9.52
C TYR A 277 -5.48 10.56 -9.48
N SER A 278 -4.92 10.04 -8.37
CA SER A 278 -5.00 8.61 -8.11
C SER A 278 -6.46 8.26 -7.82
N LEU A 279 -6.92 7.13 -8.37
CA LEU A 279 -8.32 6.72 -8.26
C LEU A 279 -8.76 6.61 -6.79
N ASN A 280 -7.90 6.06 -5.93
CA ASN A 280 -8.24 5.84 -4.53
C ASN A 280 -8.35 7.16 -3.75
N SER A 281 -7.46 8.13 -4.01
CA SER A 281 -7.55 9.47 -3.40
C SER A 281 -8.75 10.25 -3.93
N PHE A 282 -9.10 10.05 -5.20
CA PHE A 282 -10.28 10.65 -5.81
C PHE A 282 -11.58 10.10 -5.20
N LEU A 283 -11.70 8.76 -5.11
CA LEU A 283 -12.85 8.09 -4.50
C LEU A 283 -12.98 8.44 -3.02
N TRP A 284 -11.87 8.49 -2.27
CA TRP A 284 -11.89 8.92 -0.87
C TRP A 284 -12.53 10.30 -0.71
N GLN A 285 -12.18 11.27 -1.57
CA GLN A 285 -12.73 12.62 -1.51
C GLN A 285 -14.21 12.65 -1.88
N ILE A 286 -14.63 11.92 -2.92
CA ILE A 286 -16.04 11.80 -3.30
C ILE A 286 -16.86 11.18 -2.16
N TYR A 287 -16.43 10.04 -1.63
CA TYR A 287 -17.17 9.38 -0.57
C TYR A 287 -17.13 10.17 0.74
N SER A 288 -16.08 10.96 1.01
CA SER A 288 -16.07 11.85 2.18
C SER A 288 -17.18 12.90 2.11
N VAL A 289 -17.47 13.47 0.94
CA VAL A 289 -18.55 14.48 0.82
C VAL A 289 -19.95 13.87 0.78
N ILE A 290 -20.09 12.60 0.36
CA ILE A 290 -21.38 11.89 0.29
C ILE A 290 -21.76 11.29 1.64
N LEU A 291 -20.79 10.76 2.39
CA LEU A 291 -21.06 10.06 3.65
C LEU A 291 -21.55 11.03 4.73
N PRO A 292 -22.56 10.64 5.53
CA PRO A 292 -23.04 11.46 6.63
C PRO A 292 -21.93 11.68 7.66
N ALA A 293 -21.92 12.85 8.29
CA ALA A 293 -20.94 13.20 9.31
C ALA A 293 -20.94 12.23 10.51
N ARG A 294 -22.08 11.61 10.79
CA ARG A 294 -22.23 10.55 11.79
C ARG A 294 -22.76 9.27 11.16
N ILE A 295 -22.02 8.19 11.37
CA ILE A 295 -22.39 6.83 11.00
C ILE A 295 -22.78 6.09 12.28
N ASN A 296 -24.06 5.85 12.45
CA ASN A 296 -24.63 5.15 13.61
C ASN A 296 -24.92 3.71 13.22
N VAL A 297 -23.91 2.86 13.30
CA VAL A 297 -24.03 1.42 13.05
C VAL A 297 -23.54 0.65 14.27
N PRO A 298 -24.08 -0.57 14.53
CA PRO A 298 -23.55 -1.43 15.57
C PRO A 298 -22.08 -1.75 15.29
N ARG A 299 -21.29 -1.91 16.35
CA ARG A 299 -19.93 -2.42 16.20
C ARG A 299 -19.99 -3.82 15.59
N ASN A 300 -19.06 -4.07 14.69
CA ASN A 300 -18.92 -5.33 13.98
C ASN A 300 -17.49 -5.87 14.12
N THR A 301 -17.32 -7.14 13.77
CA THR A 301 -16.03 -7.84 13.86
C THR A 301 -15.20 -7.71 12.58
N LEU A 302 -15.71 -6.98 11.58
CA LEU A 302 -15.05 -6.75 10.30
C LEU A 302 -13.64 -6.23 10.55
N LYS A 303 -12.66 -6.83 9.87
CA LYS A 303 -11.25 -6.44 10.02
C LYS A 303 -10.85 -5.60 8.84
N LEU A 304 -10.28 -4.43 9.13
CA LEU A 304 -9.68 -3.56 8.15
C LEU A 304 -8.16 -3.74 8.15
N LYS A 305 -7.63 -4.06 6.98
CA LYS A 305 -6.21 -3.88 6.66
C LYS A 305 -6.10 -2.95 5.45
N ILE A 306 -5.15 -2.04 5.48
CA ILE A 306 -4.90 -1.08 4.40
C ILE A 306 -3.76 -1.61 3.52
N ARG A 307 -3.94 -1.62 2.19
CA ARG A 307 -2.92 -2.09 1.23
C ARG A 307 -1.79 -1.08 1.05
N TYR A 308 -2.14 0.21 0.98
CA TYR A 308 -1.19 1.30 0.75
C TYR A 308 -1.67 2.58 1.42
N MET A 309 -0.72 3.44 1.79
CA MET A 309 -1.06 4.75 2.33
C MET A 309 -1.62 5.64 1.22
N LEU A 310 -2.80 6.22 1.45
CA LEU A 310 -3.39 7.18 0.53
C LEU A 310 -2.53 8.45 0.47
N ASN A 311 -2.48 9.07 -0.70
CA ASN A 311 -1.84 10.36 -0.83
C ASN A 311 -2.78 11.46 -0.30
N PHE A 312 -2.62 11.80 0.98
CA PHE A 312 -3.39 12.84 1.64
C PHE A 312 -2.90 14.27 1.36
N SER A 313 -1.69 14.46 0.81
CA SER A 313 -1.12 15.81 0.61
C SER A 313 -1.89 16.65 -0.42
N GLY A 314 -2.64 16.00 -1.31
CA GLY A 314 -3.52 16.64 -2.29
C GLY A 314 -4.97 16.77 -1.86
N MET A 315 -5.32 16.36 -0.64
CA MET A 315 -6.69 16.42 -0.12
C MET A 315 -6.84 17.60 0.85
N LYS A 316 -7.94 18.34 0.73
CA LYS A 316 -8.27 19.39 1.70
C LYS A 316 -8.81 18.76 2.99
N ASP A 317 -8.44 19.35 4.12
CA ASP A 317 -9.09 19.13 5.42
C ASP A 317 -9.07 17.68 5.93
N ILE A 318 -7.98 16.93 5.69
CA ILE A 318 -7.79 15.60 6.29
C ILE A 318 -7.28 15.76 7.73
N PRO A 319 -8.04 15.33 8.75
CA PRO A 319 -7.58 15.43 10.13
C PRO A 319 -6.42 14.49 10.42
N GLU A 320 -5.48 14.92 11.27
CA GLU A 320 -4.28 14.15 11.63
C GLU A 320 -4.59 12.74 12.15
N TYR A 321 -5.69 12.58 12.88
CA TYR A 321 -6.10 11.27 13.40
C TYR A 321 -6.40 10.25 12.29
N VAL A 322 -6.81 10.69 11.10
CA VAL A 322 -7.05 9.80 9.96
C VAL A 322 -5.75 9.13 9.53
N HIS A 323 -4.65 9.89 9.50
CA HIS A 323 -3.33 9.34 9.19
C HIS A 323 -2.91 8.28 10.21
N ALA A 324 -3.12 8.56 11.50
CA ALA A 324 -2.75 7.63 12.57
C ALA A 324 -3.57 6.32 12.51
N VAL A 325 -4.89 6.41 12.31
CA VAL A 325 -5.78 5.24 12.22
C VAL A 325 -5.47 4.41 10.98
N VAL A 326 -5.38 5.04 9.80
CA VAL A 326 -5.05 4.35 8.54
C VAL A 326 -3.67 3.71 8.63
N SER A 327 -2.69 4.41 9.22
CA SER A 327 -1.35 3.85 9.44
C SER A 327 -1.34 2.66 10.39
N SER A 328 -2.19 2.65 11.42
CA SER A 328 -2.33 1.51 12.34
C SER A 328 -2.84 0.26 11.62
N CYS A 329 -3.75 0.44 10.65
CA CYS A 329 -4.30 -0.63 9.82
C CYS A 329 -3.39 -1.06 8.66
N LEU A 330 -2.28 -0.37 8.38
CA LEU A 330 -1.30 -0.81 7.37
C LEU A 330 -0.53 -2.06 7.80
N VAL A 331 -0.24 -2.19 9.10
CA VAL A 331 0.66 -3.23 9.61
C VAL A 331 -0.11 -4.52 9.92
N VAL A 332 -1.26 -4.41 10.60
CA VAL A 332 -2.04 -5.56 11.05
C VAL A 332 -3.53 -5.31 10.80
N PRO A 333 -4.30 -6.31 10.33
CA PRO A 333 -5.76 -6.24 10.32
C PRO A 333 -6.30 -5.92 11.70
N LYS A 334 -7.10 -4.86 11.82
CA LYS A 334 -7.74 -4.46 13.08
C LYS A 334 -9.23 -4.35 12.90
N ASN A 335 -10.00 -4.77 13.90
CA ASN A 335 -11.42 -4.45 13.98
C ASN A 335 -11.65 -3.14 14.76
N LEU A 336 -12.90 -2.72 14.87
CA LEU A 336 -13.27 -1.47 15.54
C LEU A 336 -12.88 -1.46 17.03
N ASP A 337 -13.04 -2.58 17.75
CA ASP A 337 -12.69 -2.66 19.17
C ASP A 337 -11.19 -2.53 19.41
N GLN A 338 -10.38 -3.16 18.56
CA GLN A 338 -8.93 -3.05 18.63
C GLN A 338 -8.41 -1.65 18.31
N LEU A 339 -9.10 -0.92 17.42
CA LEU A 339 -8.78 0.48 17.17
C LEU A 339 -9.24 1.38 18.31
N ASP A 340 -10.41 1.12 18.88
CA ASP A 340 -10.94 1.84 20.03
C ASP A 340 -10.03 1.73 21.26
N MET A 341 -9.40 0.58 21.49
CA MET A 341 -8.40 0.42 22.54
C MET A 341 -7.18 1.34 22.36
N VAL A 342 -6.79 1.64 21.12
CA VAL A 342 -5.60 2.46 20.80
C VAL A 342 -5.97 3.94 20.68
N PHE A 343 -7.18 4.23 20.20
CA PHE A 343 -7.65 5.57 19.83
C PHE A 343 -8.86 6.01 20.67
N GLY A 344 -9.02 5.47 21.88
CA GLY A 344 -10.22 5.61 22.72
C GLY A 344 -10.62 7.05 23.03
N GLU A 345 -9.66 7.97 23.14
CA GLU A 345 -9.96 9.40 23.33
C GLU A 345 -10.69 10.02 22.11
N LEU A 346 -10.40 9.54 20.90
CA LEU A 346 -11.04 10.01 19.67
C LEU A 346 -12.49 9.51 19.57
N THR A 347 -12.72 8.26 19.93
CA THR A 347 -14.05 7.64 19.91
C THR A 347 -14.95 8.11 21.05
N GLN A 348 -14.38 8.49 22.20
CA GLN A 348 -15.13 9.17 23.27
C GLN A 348 -15.73 10.50 22.80
N LYS A 349 -14.96 11.28 22.02
CA LYS A 349 -15.42 12.57 21.46
C LYS A 349 -16.37 12.38 20.28
N ASN A 350 -16.13 11.38 19.43
CA ASN A 350 -17.00 11.04 18.32
C ASN A 350 -16.98 9.52 18.03
N PRO A 351 -17.99 8.76 18.51
CA PRO A 351 -18.04 7.31 18.36
C PRO A 351 -18.10 6.82 16.91
N SER A 352 -18.48 7.70 15.97
CA SER A 352 -18.64 7.36 14.56
C SER A 352 -17.39 7.54 13.71
N ILE A 353 -16.31 8.12 14.26
CA ILE A 353 -15.08 8.42 13.51
C ILE A 353 -14.46 7.15 12.90
N LEU A 354 -14.35 6.07 13.69
CA LEU A 354 -13.72 4.84 13.21
C LEU A 354 -14.57 4.15 12.14
N HIS A 355 -15.89 4.14 12.29
CA HIS A 355 -16.82 3.62 11.27
C HIS A 355 -16.68 4.37 9.95
N ARG A 356 -16.54 5.70 10.01
CA ARG A 356 -16.34 6.54 8.83
C ARG A 356 -15.01 6.25 8.15
N ILE A 357 -13.92 6.13 8.90
CA ILE A 357 -12.60 5.78 8.34
C ILE A 357 -12.63 4.38 7.72
N PHE A 358 -13.29 3.41 8.37
CA PHE A 358 -13.50 2.06 7.83
C PHE A 358 -14.18 2.10 6.47
N LEU A 359 -15.34 2.76 6.42
CA LEU A 359 -16.15 2.78 5.22
C LEU A 359 -15.46 3.53 4.08
N LEU A 360 -14.80 4.66 4.37
CA LEU A 360 -13.99 5.38 3.38
C LEU A 360 -12.83 4.52 2.86
N SER A 361 -12.22 3.72 3.72
CA SER A 361 -11.12 2.83 3.31
C SER A 361 -11.60 1.71 2.38
N ILE A 362 -12.78 1.15 2.64
CA ILE A 362 -13.42 0.15 1.79
C ILE A 362 -13.81 0.77 0.44
N LEU A 363 -14.59 1.86 0.47
CA LEU A 363 -15.13 2.51 -0.72
C LEU A 363 -14.07 3.11 -1.65
N SER A 364 -12.95 3.57 -1.08
CA SER A 364 -11.81 4.08 -1.87
C SER A 364 -10.95 2.98 -2.51
N GLY A 365 -11.21 1.70 -2.20
CA GLY A 365 -10.37 0.59 -2.65
C GLY A 365 -9.00 0.50 -1.94
N SER A 366 -8.78 1.29 -0.88
CA SER A 366 -7.53 1.23 -0.10
C SER A 366 -7.47 0.05 0.88
N ALA A 367 -8.63 -0.49 1.26
CA ALA A 367 -8.73 -1.70 2.04
C ALA A 367 -8.27 -2.95 1.26
N ASP A 368 -7.72 -3.92 1.99
CA ASP A 368 -7.36 -5.25 1.52
C ASP A 368 -8.61 -6.11 1.41
N ILE A 369 -9.01 -6.43 0.18
CA ILE A 369 -10.27 -7.13 -0.12
C ILE A 369 -10.27 -8.55 0.44
N ASP A 370 -9.12 -9.23 0.49
CA ASP A 370 -9.02 -10.61 0.97
C ASP A 370 -9.15 -10.69 2.49
N VAL A 371 -8.66 -9.68 3.20
CA VAL A 371 -8.87 -9.55 4.65
C VAL A 371 -10.33 -9.25 4.95
N LEU A 372 -10.95 -8.35 4.18
CA LEU A 372 -12.38 -8.05 4.29
C LEU A 372 -13.21 -9.30 4.04
N LYS A 373 -13.01 -10.00 2.91
CA LYS A 373 -13.69 -11.27 2.55
C LYS A 373 -13.56 -12.29 3.67
N ARG A 374 -12.34 -12.58 4.15
CA ARG A 374 -12.13 -13.50 5.27
C ARG A 374 -12.93 -13.09 6.50
N SER A 375 -12.84 -11.83 6.92
CA SER A 375 -13.59 -11.38 8.11
C SER A 375 -15.11 -11.38 7.92
N PHE A 376 -15.59 -11.16 6.69
CA PHE A 376 -17.01 -11.18 6.34
C PHE A 376 -17.57 -12.61 6.34
N TYR A 377 -16.86 -13.58 5.75
CA TYR A 377 -17.34 -14.97 5.65
C TYR A 377 -17.08 -15.82 6.89
N THR A 378 -16.10 -15.47 7.75
CA THR A 378 -15.83 -16.21 9.00
C THR A 378 -17.01 -16.13 10.00
N GLU A 379 -17.95 -15.20 9.81
CA GLU A 379 -19.18 -15.11 10.61
C GLU A 379 -20.38 -15.84 9.99
N ASN A 380 -20.28 -16.38 8.78
CA ASN A 380 -21.38 -17.11 8.16
C ASN A 380 -21.43 -18.54 8.75
N PRO A 381 -22.52 -18.96 9.43
CA PRO A 381 -22.56 -20.22 10.17
C PRO A 381 -22.29 -21.48 9.33
N LEU A 382 -22.50 -21.40 8.01
CA LEU A 382 -22.30 -22.50 7.06
C LEU A 382 -20.83 -22.76 6.71
N ASP A 383 -19.96 -21.73 6.66
CA ASP A 383 -18.56 -21.89 6.24
C ASP A 383 -17.66 -22.38 7.38
N LYS A 384 -18.13 -22.30 8.63
CA LYS A 384 -17.46 -22.89 9.80
C LYS A 384 -17.33 -24.41 9.69
N ILE A 385 -18.26 -25.07 8.99
CA ILE A 385 -18.29 -26.53 8.85
C ILE A 385 -17.29 -26.97 7.76
N LEU A 386 -17.22 -26.23 6.64
CA LEU A 386 -16.31 -26.54 5.53
C LEU A 386 -14.85 -26.22 5.87
N SER A 387 -14.60 -25.13 6.61
CA SER A 387 -13.24 -24.76 7.02
C SER A 387 -12.66 -25.67 8.11
N GLU A 388 -13.48 -26.27 8.98
CA GLU A 388 -13.00 -27.27 9.95
C GLU A 388 -12.66 -28.64 9.32
N GLU A 389 -13.28 -28.99 8.19
CA GLU A 389 -12.95 -30.21 7.43
C GLU A 389 -11.70 -30.04 6.55
N GLU A 390 -11.52 -28.88 5.89
CA GLU A 390 -10.32 -28.62 5.08
C GLU A 390 -9.05 -28.44 5.93
N ILE A 391 -9.16 -27.87 7.14
CA ILE A 391 -8.01 -27.75 8.06
C ILE A 391 -7.55 -29.12 8.59
N LYS A 392 -8.43 -30.12 8.66
CA LYS A 392 -8.06 -31.49 9.06
C LYS A 392 -7.34 -32.28 7.96
N LEU A 393 -7.47 -31.88 6.69
CA LEU A 393 -6.89 -32.60 5.55
C LEU A 393 -5.51 -32.06 5.09
N VAL A 394 -5.09 -30.88 5.55
CA VAL A 394 -3.79 -30.26 5.18
C VAL A 394 -2.82 -30.08 6.35
N SER A 395 -3.24 -30.37 7.59
CA SER A 395 -2.37 -30.27 8.75
C SER A 395 -1.65 -31.59 9.02
N GLU A 396 -0.43 -31.75 8.50
CA GLU A 396 0.54 -32.61 9.21
C GLU A 396 0.68 -32.05 10.64
N PRO A 397 0.65 -32.89 11.68
CA PRO A 397 0.72 -32.41 13.05
C PRO A 397 2.10 -31.77 13.30
N GLU A 398 2.13 -30.45 13.46
CA GLU A 398 3.30 -29.76 14.00
C GLU A 398 3.67 -30.38 15.37
N PRO A 399 4.96 -30.62 15.64
CA PRO A 399 5.39 -31.12 16.93
C PRO A 399 5.07 -30.08 17.99
N MET A 400 4.22 -30.43 18.96
CA MET A 400 3.97 -29.61 20.15
C MET A 400 5.31 -29.25 20.81
N PRO A 401 5.61 -27.96 21.05
CA PRO A 401 6.73 -27.62 21.90
C PRO A 401 6.40 -28.09 23.32
N GLU A 402 7.23 -28.99 23.87
CA GLU A 402 7.20 -29.32 25.28
C GLU A 402 7.35 -28.02 26.09
N LEU A 403 6.30 -27.68 26.86
CA LEU A 403 6.32 -26.62 27.84
C LEU A 403 7.35 -26.94 28.92
N THR A 404 8.61 -26.62 28.66
CA THR A 404 9.64 -26.66 29.70
C THR A 404 9.42 -25.47 30.64
N PRO A 405 9.18 -25.71 31.94
CA PRO A 405 8.93 -24.64 32.88
C PRO A 405 10.18 -23.76 33.00
N ASN A 406 10.02 -22.46 32.74
CA ASN A 406 11.10 -21.48 32.78
C ASN A 406 11.65 -21.37 34.21
N LYS A 407 12.83 -21.97 34.44
CA LYS A 407 13.51 -22.03 35.74
C LYS A 407 13.72 -20.64 36.36
N GLY A 408 13.92 -19.60 35.54
CA GLY A 408 14.11 -18.23 36.00
C GLY A 408 12.85 -17.65 36.66
N VAL A 409 11.67 -17.94 36.11
CA VAL A 409 10.38 -17.47 36.66
C VAL A 409 10.07 -18.16 37.98
N ALA A 410 10.32 -19.48 38.07
CA ALA A 410 10.13 -20.24 39.30
C ALA A 410 11.08 -19.77 40.43
N GLN A 411 12.33 -19.42 40.10
CA GLN A 411 13.30 -18.92 41.06
C GLN A 411 12.98 -17.49 41.51
N ALA A 412 12.52 -16.62 40.61
CA ALA A 412 12.06 -15.27 40.94
C ALA A 412 10.81 -15.27 41.83
N ALA A 413 9.90 -16.25 41.62
CA ALA A 413 8.76 -16.46 42.51
C ALA A 413 9.18 -16.92 43.91
N LYS A 414 10.10 -17.91 44.01
CA LYS A 414 10.60 -18.42 45.30
C LYS A 414 11.39 -17.38 46.11
N THR A 415 12.12 -16.50 45.44
CA THR A 415 12.95 -15.47 46.09
C THR A 415 12.15 -14.23 46.49
N GLY A 416 10.83 -14.20 46.26
CA GLY A 416 9.99 -13.04 46.56
C GLY A 416 10.37 -11.80 45.76
N PHE A 417 11.08 -11.96 44.64
CA PHE A 417 11.51 -10.88 43.77
C PHE A 417 10.32 -10.05 43.28
N PHE A 418 9.26 -10.71 42.83
CA PHE A 418 8.05 -10.03 42.35
C PHE A 418 7.33 -9.24 43.45
N LYS A 419 7.30 -9.74 44.69
CA LYS A 419 6.76 -8.98 45.82
C LYS A 419 7.56 -7.71 46.11
N ARG A 420 8.90 -7.80 46.06
CA ARG A 420 9.80 -6.64 46.27
C ARG A 420 9.77 -5.64 45.11
N LEU A 421 9.55 -6.13 43.89
CA LEU A 421 9.38 -5.29 42.70
C LEU A 421 8.05 -4.53 42.78
N LEU A 422 6.96 -5.21 43.11
CA LEU A 422 5.64 -4.60 43.26
C LEU A 422 5.61 -3.59 44.42
N SER A 423 6.29 -3.85 45.54
CA SER A 423 6.38 -2.90 46.65
C SER A 423 7.21 -1.65 46.34
N LYS A 424 8.05 -1.67 45.30
CA LYS A 424 8.82 -0.50 44.83
C LYS A 424 8.08 0.29 43.74
N LEU A 425 7.10 -0.33 43.09
CA LEU A 425 6.25 0.29 42.08
C LEU A 425 4.98 0.91 42.68
N SER A 426 4.65 0.57 43.93
CA SER A 426 3.68 1.29 44.75
C SER A 426 4.34 2.51 45.39
N PHE A 427 4.38 3.63 44.66
CA PHE A 427 4.48 4.99 45.20
C PHE A 427 3.20 5.75 44.87
#